data_AF-A0A8E0RV65-F1
#
_entry.id   AF-A0A8E0RV65-F1
#
_cell.length_a   1.000
_cell.length_b   1.000
_cell.length_c   1.000
_cell.angle_alpha   90.00
_cell.angle_beta   90.00
_cell.angle_gamma   90.00
#
_symmetry.space_group_name_H-M   'P 1'
#
loop_
_entity.id
_entity.type
_entity.pdbx_description
1 polymer ?
#
loop_
_entity_poly.entity_id
_entity_poly.type
_entity_poly.pdbx_seq_one_letter_code
_entity_poly.pdbx_strand_id
1 'polypeptide(L)'
;MSLIVTFIVVLVRLGQIVAGSNSSAEDGLPFDSSKLILGLFLKAAYFCGLAPSFRPNSVSSANDSISGEDLPSLEVIGAGLMRTGTTSLKCALELLYQGACYHMSEVTFRLKQPHIQLWTRALERKRTSRAHLGSVLKPGPLFKELCRFVYRDFCSAVDYPSCIFYQELMTIYPKAKVILTVKDPYEWVQSCRETTLSPSLIGRLSWGDRLYYWIRGIKGLPELHNQMFSQTLGDNFDEMTDAELMRAYKLWNDQVIATVPQDRLLIFNVQQGWEPLCKFLGKPRPAKTTTFPHLNKRADMAKVVTGFSQMGRWIDRLFILFSFGLLCTFTILTVSQVYGPPFGYRREE
;
A
#
# COMPACT_ATOMS: atom_id res chain seq x y z
N MET A 1 -17.84 18.82 7.38
CA MET A 1 -19.08 18.03 7.14
C MET A 1 -20.09 18.72 6.23
N SER A 2 -20.18 20.05 6.17
CA SER A 2 -21.27 20.75 5.45
C SER A 2 -21.22 20.64 3.91
N LEU A 3 -20.05 20.67 3.26
CA LEU A 3 -19.94 20.64 1.79
C LEU A 3 -20.31 19.28 1.16
N ILE A 4 -19.99 18.17 1.82
CA ILE A 4 -20.25 16.81 1.30
C ILE A 4 -21.74 16.45 1.43
N VAL A 5 -22.38 16.82 2.53
CA VAL A 5 -23.83 16.64 2.69
C VAL A 5 -24.58 17.52 1.69
N THR A 6 -24.13 18.76 1.50
CA THR A 6 -24.69 19.66 0.47
C THR A 6 -24.51 19.07 -0.94
N PHE A 7 -23.35 18.49 -1.25
CA PHE A 7 -23.08 17.82 -2.53
C PHE A 7 -23.99 16.61 -2.77
N ILE A 8 -24.22 15.77 -1.75
CA ILE A 8 -25.12 14.62 -1.84
C ILE A 8 -26.57 15.07 -2.03
N VAL A 9 -27.01 16.10 -1.30
CA VAL A 9 -28.38 16.65 -1.41
C VAL A 9 -28.62 17.27 -2.79
N VAL A 10 -27.62 17.96 -3.35
CA VAL A 10 -27.70 18.52 -4.71
C VAL A 10 -27.81 17.42 -5.76
N LEU A 11 -27.05 16.32 -5.63
CA LEU A 11 -27.13 15.18 -6.54
C LEU A 11 -28.49 14.45 -6.45
N VAL A 12 -29.06 14.30 -5.26
CA VAL A 12 -30.40 13.70 -5.08
C VAL A 12 -31.47 14.58 -5.70
N ARG A 13 -31.40 15.91 -5.50
CA ARG A 13 -32.36 16.84 -6.12
C ARG A 13 -32.25 16.90 -7.64
N LEU A 14 -31.03 16.88 -8.19
CA LEU A 14 -30.82 16.81 -9.64
C LEU A 14 -31.37 15.49 -10.22
N GLY A 15 -31.20 14.37 -9.51
CA GLY A 15 -31.81 13.09 -9.90
C GLY A 15 -33.34 13.12 -9.91
N GLN A 16 -33.97 13.81 -8.96
CA GLN A 16 -35.43 13.97 -8.90
C GLN A 16 -35.97 14.91 -9.99
N ILE A 17 -35.24 15.98 -10.34
CA ILE A 17 -35.61 16.90 -11.43
C ILE A 17 -35.55 16.19 -12.79
N VAL A 18 -34.52 15.37 -13.03
CA VAL A 18 -34.37 14.58 -14.25
C VAL A 18 -35.41 13.45 -14.34
N ALA A 19 -35.85 12.91 -13.20
CA ALA A 19 -36.92 11.91 -13.17
C ALA A 19 -38.33 12.51 -13.35
N GLY A 20 -38.54 13.77 -12.97
CA GLY A 20 -39.84 14.47 -13.06
C GLY A 20 -40.16 15.06 -14.44
N SER A 21 -39.20 15.13 -15.36
CA SER A 21 -39.38 15.75 -16.69
C SER A 21 -39.89 14.80 -17.78
N ASN A 22 -40.11 13.51 -17.49
CA ASN A 22 -40.68 12.56 -18.43
C ASN A 22 -42.17 12.33 -18.12
N SER A 23 -43.03 13.23 -18.62
CA SER A 23 -44.45 12.94 -18.79
C SER A 23 -44.96 13.54 -20.11
N SER A 24 -44.61 12.89 -21.22
CA SER A 24 -45.37 12.90 -22.48
C SER A 24 -44.58 12.17 -23.57
N ALA A 25 -44.88 10.89 -23.80
CA ALA A 25 -44.86 10.21 -25.11
C ALA A 25 -45.10 8.71 -24.90
N GLU A 26 -46.05 8.18 -25.67
CA GLU A 26 -46.51 6.80 -25.72
C GLU A 26 -45.43 5.83 -26.26
N ASP A 27 -45.61 4.56 -25.87
CA ASP A 27 -45.05 3.33 -26.44
C ASP A 27 -43.52 3.11 -26.41
N GLY A 28 -43.07 2.60 -25.26
CA GLY A 28 -41.78 1.93 -25.10
C GLY A 28 -41.52 1.61 -23.63
N LEU A 29 -41.21 0.33 -23.32
CA LEU A 29 -40.97 -0.20 -21.97
C LEU A 29 -40.23 0.79 -21.04
N PRO A 30 -40.69 1.01 -19.79
CA PRO A 30 -40.15 2.06 -18.93
C PRO A 30 -38.69 1.76 -18.56
N PHE A 31 -37.78 2.62 -19.02
CA PHE A 31 -36.38 2.59 -18.62
C PHE A 31 -36.24 3.21 -17.22
N ASP A 32 -36.17 2.34 -16.21
CA ASP A 32 -36.03 2.72 -14.80
C ASP A 32 -34.59 3.16 -14.48
N SER A 33 -34.35 4.47 -14.58
CA SER A 33 -33.06 5.12 -14.30
C SER A 33 -32.59 4.92 -12.85
N SER A 34 -33.50 4.64 -11.91
CA SER A 34 -33.15 4.35 -10.52
C SER A 34 -32.44 3.00 -10.37
N LYS A 35 -32.82 2.00 -11.19
CA LYS A 35 -32.15 0.69 -11.27
C LYS A 35 -30.80 0.76 -11.98
N LEU A 36 -30.64 1.68 -12.94
CA LEU A 36 -29.36 1.92 -13.61
C LEU A 36 -28.34 2.56 -12.65
N ILE A 37 -28.76 3.57 -11.88
CA ILE A 37 -27.90 4.25 -10.89
C ILE A 37 -27.58 3.32 -9.73
N LEU A 38 -28.55 2.56 -9.21
CA LEU A 38 -28.32 1.54 -8.19
C LEU A 38 -27.43 0.40 -8.73
N GLY A 39 -27.61 0.01 -10.00
CA GLY A 39 -26.78 -0.99 -10.69
C GLY A 39 -25.34 -0.51 -10.92
N LEU A 40 -25.13 0.77 -11.22
CA LEU A 40 -23.81 1.41 -11.31
C LEU A 40 -23.15 1.53 -9.92
N PHE A 41 -23.93 1.86 -8.88
CA PHE A 41 -23.45 1.87 -7.48
C PHE A 41 -23.07 0.46 -7.00
N LEU A 42 -23.88 -0.56 -7.29
CA LEU A 42 -23.61 -1.94 -6.92
C LEU A 42 -22.44 -2.53 -7.72
N LYS A 43 -22.30 -2.21 -9.01
CA LYS A 43 -21.12 -2.57 -9.81
C LYS A 43 -19.85 -1.87 -9.34
N ALA A 44 -19.94 -0.60 -8.92
CA ALA A 44 -18.84 0.12 -8.30
C ALA A 44 -18.45 -0.47 -6.93
N ALA A 45 -19.42 -0.90 -6.12
CA ALA A 45 -19.18 -1.60 -4.85
C ALA A 45 -18.55 -3.00 -5.05
N TYR A 46 -18.97 -3.71 -6.10
CA TYR A 46 -18.41 -5.02 -6.48
C TYR A 46 -16.97 -4.90 -7.02
N PHE A 47 -16.69 -3.91 -7.87
CA PHE A 47 -15.31 -3.61 -8.34
C PHE A 47 -14.39 -3.05 -7.25
N CYS A 48 -14.95 -2.44 -6.19
CA CYS A 48 -14.22 -1.97 -5.01
C CYS A 48 -13.86 -3.06 -3.98
N GLY A 49 -14.16 -4.34 -4.25
CA GLY A 49 -13.69 -5.46 -3.43
C GLY A 49 -14.40 -5.61 -2.07
N LEU A 50 -15.68 -5.25 -1.98
CA LEU A 50 -16.50 -5.44 -0.77
C LEU A 50 -17.25 -6.79 -0.70
N ALA A 51 -16.85 -7.79 -1.49
CA ALA A 51 -17.36 -9.16 -1.33
C ALA A 51 -16.63 -9.87 -0.16
N PRO A 52 -17.31 -10.77 0.57
CA PRO A 52 -16.79 -11.32 1.82
C PRO A 52 -15.54 -12.16 1.55
N SER A 53 -14.44 -11.79 2.21
CA SER A 53 -13.24 -12.62 2.26
C SER A 53 -13.56 -13.94 2.97
N PHE A 54 -13.28 -15.04 2.29
CA PHE A 54 -13.23 -16.40 2.80
C PHE A 54 -12.52 -16.42 4.17
N ARG A 55 -13.22 -16.84 5.23
CA ARG A 55 -12.61 -17.11 6.55
C ARG A 55 -12.00 -18.52 6.50
N PRO A 56 -10.68 -18.70 6.68
CA PRO A 56 -10.19 -20.00 7.13
C PRO A 56 -10.68 -20.21 8.57
N ASN A 57 -11.08 -21.43 8.87
CA ASN A 57 -11.61 -21.85 10.16
C ASN A 57 -10.79 -21.32 11.34
N SER A 58 -11.52 -20.89 12.37
CA SER A 58 -11.00 -20.55 13.68
C SER A 58 -10.04 -21.62 14.19
N VAL A 59 -8.77 -21.26 14.37
CA VAL A 59 -7.88 -21.97 15.27
C VAL A 59 -8.42 -21.74 16.67
N SER A 60 -8.69 -22.84 17.37
CA SER A 60 -9.14 -22.90 18.74
C SER A 60 -8.27 -22.01 19.63
N SER A 61 -8.93 -21.16 20.41
CA SER A 61 -8.35 -20.42 21.51
C SER A 61 -7.66 -21.37 22.49
N ALA A 62 -6.34 -21.41 22.46
CA ALA A 62 -5.56 -21.71 23.64
C ALA A 62 -5.30 -20.39 24.36
N ASN A 63 -5.89 -20.27 25.55
CA ASN A 63 -5.57 -19.25 26.53
C ASN A 63 -4.06 -19.24 26.75
N ASP A 64 -3.44 -18.07 26.58
CA ASP A 64 -2.38 -17.64 27.47
C ASP A 64 -2.54 -16.14 27.70
N SER A 65 -2.74 -15.78 28.96
CA SER A 65 -2.74 -14.42 29.45
C SER A 65 -1.37 -13.79 29.20
N ILE A 66 -1.24 -13.01 28.12
CA ILE A 66 -0.07 -12.16 27.91
C ILE A 66 -0.11 -11.06 28.98
N SER A 67 0.72 -11.21 30.01
CA SER A 67 1.10 -10.12 30.90
C SER A 67 1.60 -8.94 30.05
N GLY A 68 1.12 -7.73 30.33
CA GLY A 68 1.30 -6.54 29.48
C GLY A 68 2.73 -6.03 29.28
N GLU A 69 3.76 -6.77 29.71
CA GLU A 69 5.16 -6.35 29.65
C GLU A 69 6.00 -7.05 28.57
N ASP A 70 5.67 -8.29 28.19
CA ASP A 70 6.53 -9.08 27.30
C ASP A 70 6.48 -8.61 25.84
N LEU A 71 7.64 -8.63 25.17
CA LEU A 71 7.75 -8.33 23.74
C LEU A 71 7.29 -9.55 22.92
N PRO A 72 6.59 -9.35 21.79
CA PRO A 72 6.21 -10.46 20.90
C PRO A 72 7.46 -11.22 20.42
N SER A 73 7.41 -12.55 20.32
CA SER A 73 8.56 -13.32 19.82
C SER A 73 8.71 -13.15 18.30
N LEU A 74 9.76 -12.44 17.89
CA LEU A 74 10.17 -12.38 16.49
C LEU A 74 11.32 -13.35 16.25
N GLU A 75 11.08 -14.38 15.44
CA GLU A 75 12.03 -15.47 15.15
C GLU A 75 12.96 -15.12 13.98
N VAL A 76 12.45 -14.36 12.99
CA VAL A 76 13.17 -14.03 11.76
C VAL A 76 13.02 -12.55 11.40
N ILE A 77 14.15 -11.92 11.10
CA ILE A 77 14.26 -10.55 10.60
C ILE A 77 14.78 -10.61 9.15
N GLY A 78 14.03 -10.06 8.20
CA GLY A 78 14.43 -9.90 6.82
C GLY A 78 15.10 -8.55 6.61
N ALA A 79 16.37 -8.56 6.19
CA ALA A 79 17.15 -7.36 5.89
C ALA A 79 17.23 -7.06 4.38
N GLY A 80 16.66 -7.91 3.54
CA GLY A 80 16.62 -7.70 2.09
C GLY A 80 15.68 -6.57 1.67
N LEU A 81 16.12 -5.78 0.69
CA LEU A 81 15.31 -4.70 0.10
C LEU A 81 14.17 -5.24 -0.76
N MET A 82 13.26 -4.35 -1.14
CA MET A 82 12.19 -4.66 -2.09
C MET A 82 12.73 -5.32 -3.36
N ARG A 83 11.91 -6.14 -4.03
CA ARG A 83 12.23 -6.81 -5.32
C ARG A 83 13.36 -7.85 -5.27
N THR A 84 13.77 -8.29 -4.08
CA THR A 84 14.76 -9.38 -3.89
C THR A 84 14.13 -10.75 -3.60
N GLY A 85 12.79 -10.88 -3.74
CA GLY A 85 12.06 -12.10 -3.41
C GLY A 85 11.42 -12.11 -2.02
N THR A 86 11.29 -10.96 -1.38
CA THR A 86 10.72 -10.80 -0.02
C THR A 86 9.32 -11.41 0.14
N THR A 87 8.45 -11.35 -0.87
CA THR A 87 7.11 -11.96 -0.81
C THR A 87 7.15 -13.48 -0.89
N SER A 88 8.07 -14.04 -1.67
CA SER A 88 8.33 -15.49 -1.65
C SER A 88 8.86 -15.93 -0.29
N LEU A 89 9.79 -15.16 0.28
CA LEU A 89 10.31 -15.42 1.63
C LEU A 89 9.20 -15.32 2.69
N LYS A 90 8.34 -14.30 2.63
CA LYS A 90 7.16 -14.16 3.52
C LYS A 90 6.34 -15.44 3.52
N CYS A 91 5.93 -15.90 2.34
CA CYS A 91 5.12 -17.12 2.21
C CYS A 91 5.87 -18.36 2.71
N ALA A 92 7.18 -18.48 2.41
CA ALA A 92 7.98 -19.59 2.89
C ALA A 92 8.09 -19.62 4.44
N LEU A 93 8.26 -18.46 5.07
CA LEU A 93 8.29 -18.34 6.54
C LEU A 93 6.93 -18.67 7.16
N GLU A 94 5.83 -18.22 6.56
CA GLU A 94 4.48 -18.56 7.01
C GLU A 94 4.22 -20.07 6.96
N LEU A 95 4.72 -20.76 5.94
CA LEU A 95 4.64 -22.21 5.84
C LEU A 95 5.50 -22.93 6.90
N LEU A 96 6.71 -22.44 7.18
CA LEU A 96 7.64 -23.07 8.13
C LEU A 96 7.29 -22.84 9.60
N TYR A 97 6.76 -21.67 9.92
CA TYR A 97 6.43 -21.27 11.29
C TYR A 97 4.95 -21.40 11.64
N GLN A 98 4.07 -21.62 10.65
CA GLN A 98 2.62 -21.61 10.82
C GLN A 98 2.13 -20.33 11.53
N GLY A 99 2.81 -19.21 11.25
CA GLY A 99 2.55 -17.91 11.87
C GLY A 99 2.76 -16.78 10.86
N ALA A 100 2.10 -15.65 11.08
CA ALA A 100 2.10 -14.56 10.11
C ALA A 100 3.48 -13.89 9.98
N CYS A 101 3.79 -13.45 8.76
CA CYS A 101 5.00 -12.71 8.45
C CYS A 101 4.68 -11.25 8.06
N TYR A 102 5.24 -10.30 8.79
CA TYR A 102 5.08 -8.87 8.51
C TYR A 102 5.79 -8.51 7.21
N HIS A 103 5.10 -7.75 6.34
CA HIS A 103 5.58 -7.39 5.00
C HIS A 103 4.88 -6.12 4.52
N MET A 104 5.44 -5.41 3.53
CA MET A 104 4.84 -4.17 3.01
C MET A 104 3.39 -4.37 2.51
N SER A 105 3.07 -5.56 2.02
CA SER A 105 1.70 -5.94 1.64
C SER A 105 0.71 -5.90 2.81
N GLU A 106 1.13 -6.26 4.02
CA GLU A 106 0.29 -6.16 5.22
C GLU A 106 -0.05 -4.69 5.47
N VAL A 107 0.94 -3.80 5.35
CA VAL A 107 0.76 -2.35 5.49
C VAL A 107 -0.18 -1.80 4.42
N THR A 108 -0.01 -2.18 3.16
CA THR A 108 -0.81 -1.65 2.05
C THR A 108 -2.25 -2.15 2.06
N PHE A 109 -2.48 -3.44 2.32
CA PHE A 109 -3.78 -4.06 2.07
C PHE A 109 -4.61 -4.31 3.33
N ARG A 110 -3.97 -4.59 4.47
CA ARG A 110 -4.67 -4.96 5.71
C ARG A 110 -4.61 -3.87 6.78
N LEU A 111 -3.40 -3.44 7.14
CA LEU A 111 -3.10 -2.62 8.32
C LEU A 111 -3.23 -1.11 8.06
N LYS A 112 -2.91 -0.65 6.85
CA LYS A 112 -3.24 0.67 6.31
C LYS A 112 -2.72 1.85 7.16
N GLN A 113 -3.47 2.96 7.20
CA GLN A 113 -3.08 4.25 7.78
C GLN A 113 -2.41 4.19 9.17
N PRO A 114 -2.92 3.44 10.16
CA PRO A 114 -2.30 3.40 11.49
C PRO A 114 -0.84 2.94 11.46
N HIS A 115 -0.54 1.85 10.75
CA HIS A 115 0.82 1.35 10.62
C HIS A 115 1.68 2.29 9.78
N ILE A 116 1.11 2.89 8.73
CA ILE A 116 1.81 3.89 7.91
C ILE A 116 2.31 5.04 8.79
N GLN A 117 1.44 5.62 9.64
CA GLN A 117 1.81 6.74 10.51
C GLN A 117 2.89 6.37 11.54
N LEU A 118 2.80 5.17 12.12
CA LEU A 118 3.81 4.70 13.07
C LEU A 118 5.18 4.57 12.41
N TRP A 119 5.23 3.96 11.22
CA TRP A 119 6.48 3.78 10.49
C TRP A 119 7.06 5.09 9.97
N THR A 120 6.25 6.01 9.47
CA THR A 120 6.69 7.36 9.08
C THR A 120 7.35 8.08 10.26
N ARG A 121 6.75 8.03 11.46
CA ARG A 121 7.35 8.63 12.67
C ARG A 121 8.65 7.95 13.08
N ALA A 122 8.74 6.62 12.94
CA ALA A 122 9.94 5.87 13.26
C ALA A 122 11.11 6.20 12.33
N LEU A 123 10.82 6.34 11.02
CA LEU A 123 11.81 6.73 10.01
C LEU A 123 12.30 8.16 10.24
N GLU A 124 11.40 9.11 10.51
CA GLU A 124 11.81 10.48 10.79
C GLU A 124 12.71 10.59 12.03
N ARG A 125 12.40 9.81 13.08
CA ARG A 125 13.27 9.71 14.27
C ARG A 125 14.64 9.11 13.92
N LYS A 126 14.68 8.02 13.15
CA LYS A 126 15.94 7.39 12.71
C LYS A 126 16.79 8.37 11.90
N ARG A 127 16.17 9.11 10.96
CA ARG A 127 16.81 10.11 10.12
C ARG A 127 17.42 11.25 10.94
N THR A 128 16.61 11.86 11.81
CA THR A 128 17.05 12.96 12.69
C THR A 128 18.15 12.51 13.65
N SER A 129 18.01 11.35 14.28
CA SER A 129 19.03 10.81 15.18
C SER A 129 20.35 10.47 14.46
N ARG A 130 20.31 9.96 13.22
CA ARG A 130 21.53 9.72 12.42
C ARG A 130 22.27 11.02 12.13
N ALA A 131 21.55 12.10 11.83
CA ALA A 131 22.14 13.42 11.60
C ALA A 131 22.82 14.01 12.86
N HIS A 132 22.35 13.67 14.06
CA HIS A 132 22.89 14.22 15.32
C HIS A 132 23.95 13.33 16.00
N LEU A 133 23.91 12.00 15.83
CA LEU A 133 24.66 11.04 16.67
C LEU A 133 25.53 10.01 15.92
N GLY A 134 25.63 10.09 14.59
CA GLY A 134 26.77 9.51 13.87
C GLY A 134 26.83 7.99 13.63
N SER A 135 26.07 7.11 14.29
CA SER A 135 25.71 5.77 13.71
C SER A 135 25.01 4.75 14.63
N VAL A 136 25.09 4.82 15.96
CA VAL A 136 24.59 3.70 16.79
C VAL A 136 23.46 4.13 17.71
N LEU A 137 22.23 4.00 17.22
CA LEU A 137 21.04 4.18 18.05
C LEU A 137 20.70 2.86 18.73
N LYS A 138 20.95 2.77 20.04
CA LYS A 138 20.27 1.77 20.84
C LYS A 138 18.76 2.04 20.74
N PRO A 139 17.93 1.02 20.48
CA PRO A 139 16.49 1.22 20.39
C PRO A 139 15.94 1.72 21.73
N GLY A 140 15.46 2.95 21.73
CA GLY A 140 14.83 3.56 22.90
C GLY A 140 13.46 2.94 23.22
N PRO A 141 12.87 3.28 24.38
CA PRO A 141 11.57 2.73 24.82
C PRO A 141 10.46 2.85 23.78
N LEU A 142 10.40 3.99 23.07
CA LEU A 142 9.39 4.23 22.03
C LEU A 142 9.50 3.27 20.84
N PHE A 143 10.71 2.84 20.48
CA PHE A 143 10.88 1.86 19.40
C PHE A 143 10.48 0.45 19.87
N LYS A 144 10.72 0.12 21.15
CA LYS A 144 10.23 -1.13 21.74
C LYS A 144 8.70 -1.18 21.79
N GLU A 145 8.04 -0.09 22.15
CA GLU A 145 6.57 0.01 22.11
C GLU A 145 6.02 -0.14 20.68
N LEU A 146 6.67 0.49 19.70
CA LEU A 146 6.34 0.29 18.29
C LEU A 146 6.45 -1.18 17.91
N CYS A 147 7.55 -1.86 18.28
CA CYS A 147 7.73 -3.28 18.00
C CYS A 147 6.63 -4.13 18.67
N ARG A 148 6.27 -3.85 19.93
CA ARG A 148 5.18 -4.53 20.64
C ARG A 148 3.84 -4.38 19.92
N PHE A 149 3.56 -3.21 19.37
CA PHE A 149 2.32 -2.98 18.62
C PHE A 149 2.37 -3.63 17.24
N VAL A 150 3.43 -3.41 16.49
CA VAL A 150 3.54 -3.81 15.07
C VAL A 150 3.66 -5.32 14.92
N TYR A 151 4.40 -5.98 15.80
CA TYR A 151 4.71 -7.41 15.70
C TYR A 151 3.87 -8.31 16.62
N ARG A 152 2.83 -7.76 17.26
CA ARG A 152 1.96 -8.52 18.19
C ARG A 152 1.51 -9.87 17.64
N ASP A 153 1.11 -9.88 16.37
CA ASP A 153 0.53 -11.06 15.70
C ASP A 153 1.48 -11.67 14.67
N PHE A 154 2.79 -11.37 14.74
CA PHE A 154 3.77 -11.77 13.73
C PHE A 154 4.99 -12.42 14.35
N CYS A 155 5.39 -13.58 13.82
CA CYS A 155 6.59 -14.30 14.26
C CYS A 155 7.81 -14.01 13.37
N SER A 156 7.62 -13.33 12.25
CA SER A 156 8.71 -12.91 11.37
C SER A 156 8.36 -11.59 10.68
N ALA A 157 9.38 -10.84 10.24
CA ALA A 157 9.19 -9.57 9.55
C ALA A 157 10.22 -9.42 8.44
N VAL A 158 9.78 -9.21 7.21
CA VAL A 158 10.63 -9.07 6.03
C VAL A 158 10.14 -7.90 5.17
N ASP A 159 10.95 -7.46 4.19
CA ASP A 159 10.65 -6.28 3.37
C ASP A 159 10.59 -4.98 4.19
N TYR A 160 10.23 -3.90 3.50
CA TYR A 160 9.84 -2.66 4.14
C TYR A 160 8.57 -2.78 5.00
N PRO A 161 8.44 -1.94 6.04
CA PRO A 161 9.46 -1.01 6.56
C PRO A 161 10.52 -1.67 7.47
N SER A 162 10.28 -2.92 7.91
CA SER A 162 11.06 -3.60 8.94
C SER A 162 12.54 -3.76 8.61
N CYS A 163 12.90 -4.03 7.35
CA CYS A 163 14.30 -4.25 6.94
C CYS A 163 15.21 -3.05 7.24
N ILE A 164 14.69 -1.82 7.25
CA ILE A 164 15.44 -0.59 7.57
C ILE A 164 15.98 -0.60 9.00
N PHE A 165 15.29 -1.30 9.89
CA PHE A 165 15.55 -1.32 11.31
C PHE A 165 16.20 -2.63 11.76
N TYR A 166 16.82 -3.40 10.85
CA TYR A 166 17.35 -4.72 11.18
C TYR A 166 18.32 -4.69 12.40
N GLN A 167 19.14 -3.64 12.54
CA GLN A 167 20.07 -3.48 13.65
C GLN A 167 19.34 -3.27 14.99
N GLU A 168 18.36 -2.37 15.01
CA GLU A 168 17.53 -2.13 16.18
C GLU A 168 16.71 -3.37 16.55
N LEU A 169 16.15 -4.06 15.56
CA LEU A 169 15.39 -5.29 15.75
C LEU A 169 16.28 -6.42 16.28
N MET A 170 17.52 -6.56 15.81
CA MET A 170 18.47 -7.54 16.35
C MET A 170 18.85 -7.27 17.81
N THR A 171 18.83 -6.01 18.23
CA THR A 171 19.09 -5.62 19.62
C THR A 171 17.90 -5.94 20.51
N ILE A 172 16.66 -5.76 20.01
CA ILE A 172 15.43 -6.10 20.73
C ILE A 172 15.19 -7.61 20.77
N TYR A 173 15.49 -8.31 19.68
CA TYR A 173 15.26 -9.73 19.47
C TYR A 173 16.61 -10.44 19.27
N PRO A 174 17.40 -10.65 20.36
CA PRO A 174 18.76 -11.17 20.26
C PRO A 174 18.83 -12.61 19.73
N LYS A 175 17.75 -13.38 19.87
CA LYS A 175 17.64 -14.76 19.37
C LYS A 175 17.16 -14.85 17.92
N ALA A 176 16.63 -13.76 17.36
CA ALA A 176 16.12 -13.76 15.99
C ALA A 176 17.25 -14.01 14.99
N LYS A 177 16.98 -14.85 13.98
CA LYS A 177 17.88 -15.03 12.84
C LYS A 177 17.62 -13.96 11.80
N VAL A 178 18.65 -13.59 11.05
CA VAL A 178 18.56 -12.56 10.01
C VAL A 178 18.73 -13.19 8.63
N ILE A 179 17.85 -12.84 7.70
CA ILE A 179 17.91 -13.27 6.31
C ILE A 179 18.07 -12.03 5.42
N LEU A 180 19.16 -11.98 4.67
CA LEU A 180 19.40 -10.99 3.63
C LEU A 180 19.03 -11.62 2.27
N THR A 181 17.87 -11.26 1.72
CA THR A 181 17.52 -11.68 0.36
C THR A 181 18.29 -10.89 -0.67
N VAL A 182 18.97 -11.60 -1.57
CA VAL A 182 19.81 -11.00 -2.61
C VAL A 182 19.36 -11.38 -4.01
N LYS A 183 19.62 -10.48 -4.95
CA LYS A 183 19.41 -10.66 -6.38
C LYS A 183 20.61 -10.09 -7.14
N ASP A 184 20.82 -10.53 -8.37
CA ASP A 184 21.74 -9.83 -9.27
C ASP A 184 21.40 -8.31 -9.31
N PRO A 185 22.38 -7.42 -9.09
CA PRO A 185 22.12 -5.98 -9.02
C PRO A 185 21.47 -5.40 -10.28
N TYR A 186 21.86 -5.86 -11.47
CA TYR A 186 21.26 -5.39 -12.71
C TYR A 186 19.80 -5.84 -12.79
N GLU A 187 19.53 -7.13 -12.57
CA GLU A 187 18.15 -7.65 -12.56
C GLU A 187 17.28 -7.02 -11.45
N TRP A 188 17.88 -6.60 -10.35
CA TRP A 188 17.21 -5.89 -9.26
C TRP A 188 16.79 -4.49 -9.71
N VAL A 189 17.70 -3.68 -10.26
CA VAL A 189 17.40 -2.34 -10.76
C VAL A 189 16.30 -2.39 -11.81
N GLN A 190 16.44 -3.29 -12.77
CA GLN A 190 15.42 -3.53 -13.79
C GLN A 190 14.07 -3.78 -13.10
N SER A 191 13.99 -4.72 -12.14
CA SER A 191 12.73 -4.98 -11.43
C SER A 191 12.20 -3.77 -10.68
N CYS A 192 13.05 -2.92 -10.10
CA CYS A 192 12.64 -1.73 -9.41
C CYS A 192 12.03 -0.71 -10.37
N ARG A 193 12.67 -0.42 -11.52
CA ARG A 193 12.21 0.56 -12.51
C ARG A 193 10.83 0.25 -13.08
N GLU A 194 10.51 -1.03 -13.27
CA GLU A 194 9.19 -1.43 -13.77
C GLU A 194 8.10 -1.44 -12.68
N THR A 195 8.47 -1.40 -11.40
CA THR A 195 7.50 -1.52 -10.30
C THR A 195 7.64 -0.41 -9.26
N THR A 196 8.57 -0.55 -8.32
CA THR A 196 8.62 0.23 -7.07
C THR A 196 9.27 1.59 -7.23
N LEU A 197 10.12 1.75 -8.26
CA LEU A 197 10.75 3.01 -8.66
C LEU A 197 10.26 3.44 -10.05
N SER A 198 9.05 3.02 -10.44
CA SER A 198 8.44 3.44 -11.69
C SER A 198 7.88 4.86 -11.57
N PRO A 199 7.87 5.67 -12.65
CA PRO A 199 7.31 7.03 -12.61
C PRO A 199 5.85 7.09 -12.13
N SER A 200 5.09 6.01 -12.30
CA SER A 200 3.71 5.91 -11.80
C SER A 200 3.61 5.83 -10.27
N LEU A 201 4.66 5.36 -9.59
CA LEU A 201 4.67 5.19 -8.14
C LEU A 201 5.43 6.30 -7.42
N ILE A 202 6.55 6.76 -7.98
CA ILE A 202 7.41 7.80 -7.37
C ILE A 202 7.14 9.21 -7.91
N GLY A 203 6.39 9.34 -9.01
CA GLY A 203 6.08 10.62 -9.62
C GLY A 203 5.09 11.46 -8.81
N ARG A 204 4.88 12.70 -9.28
CA ARG A 204 3.91 13.62 -8.66
C ARG A 204 2.50 13.06 -8.74
N LEU A 205 1.87 12.91 -7.58
CA LEU A 205 0.48 12.46 -7.46
C LEU A 205 -0.48 13.52 -7.97
N SER A 206 -1.41 13.10 -8.83
CA SER A 206 -2.58 13.89 -9.23
C SER A 206 -3.55 14.08 -8.05
N TRP A 207 -4.57 14.91 -8.25
CA TRP A 207 -5.62 15.07 -7.25
C TRP A 207 -6.43 13.77 -7.08
N GLY A 208 -6.77 13.11 -8.17
CA GLY A 208 -7.47 11.83 -8.19
C GLY A 208 -6.68 10.71 -7.53
N ASP A 209 -5.35 10.67 -7.71
CA ASP A 209 -4.49 9.76 -6.96
C ASP A 209 -4.65 10.01 -5.46
N ARG A 210 -4.48 11.26 -4.99
CA ARG A 210 -4.59 11.61 -3.57
C ARG A 210 -5.95 11.22 -2.99
N LEU A 211 -7.03 11.47 -3.72
CA LEU A 211 -8.37 11.05 -3.32
C LEU A 211 -8.47 9.53 -3.23
N TYR A 212 -7.95 8.81 -4.22
CA TYR A 212 -7.95 7.34 -4.23
C TYR A 212 -7.16 6.76 -3.05
N TYR A 213 -5.94 7.24 -2.79
CA TYR A 213 -5.16 6.82 -1.63
C TYR A 213 -5.91 7.12 -0.32
N TRP A 214 -6.62 8.25 -0.24
CA TRP A 214 -7.44 8.60 0.92
C TRP A 214 -8.60 7.63 1.12
N ILE A 215 -9.42 7.38 0.09
CA ILE A 215 -10.56 6.44 0.15
C ILE A 215 -10.08 5.03 0.52
N ARG A 216 -8.92 4.61 0.04
CA ARG A 216 -8.33 3.30 0.33
C ARG A 216 -7.74 3.19 1.74
N GLY A 217 -7.68 4.29 2.50
CA GLY A 217 -7.07 4.33 3.83
C GLY A 217 -5.53 4.28 3.78
N ILE A 218 -4.92 4.69 2.68
CA ILE A 218 -3.47 4.63 2.40
C ILE A 218 -2.88 6.00 2.00
N LYS A 219 -3.51 7.13 2.39
CA LYS A 219 -3.05 8.51 2.11
C LYS A 219 -1.58 8.78 2.40
N GLY A 220 -1.02 8.24 3.48
CA GLY A 220 0.40 8.42 3.84
C GLY A 220 1.37 7.44 3.17
N LEU A 221 0.87 6.49 2.36
CA LEU A 221 1.70 5.45 1.74
C LEU A 221 2.76 6.01 0.78
N PRO A 222 2.47 7.03 -0.05
CA PRO A 222 3.48 7.62 -0.93
C PRO A 222 4.65 8.25 -0.15
N GLU A 223 4.34 9.00 0.91
CA GLU A 223 5.34 9.60 1.80
C GLU A 223 6.18 8.52 2.49
N LEU A 224 5.54 7.46 2.98
CA LEU A 224 6.25 6.34 3.59
C LEU A 224 7.20 5.67 2.59
N HIS A 225 6.78 5.41 1.35
CA HIS A 225 7.67 4.86 0.32
C HIS A 225 8.88 5.77 0.07
N ASN A 226 8.64 7.08 -0.08
CA ASN A 226 9.72 8.04 -0.28
C ASN A 226 10.75 7.98 0.86
N GLN A 227 10.31 8.06 2.12
CA GLN A 227 11.21 7.99 3.27
C GLN A 227 11.99 6.67 3.33
N MET A 228 11.34 5.54 3.01
CA MET A 228 12.00 4.23 3.01
C MET A 228 13.07 4.11 1.93
N PHE A 229 12.78 4.61 0.73
CA PHE A 229 13.74 4.61 -0.38
C PHE A 229 14.89 5.59 -0.10
N SER A 230 14.61 6.81 0.37
CA SER A 230 15.65 7.75 0.77
C SER A 230 16.58 7.18 1.83
N GLN A 231 16.03 6.48 2.83
CA GLN A 231 16.80 5.92 3.95
C GLN A 231 17.74 4.78 3.53
N THR A 232 17.43 4.05 2.45
CA THR A 232 18.18 2.86 2.01
C THR A 232 19.01 3.10 0.76
N LEU A 233 18.53 3.95 -0.16
CA LEU A 233 19.14 4.22 -1.46
C LEU A 233 19.78 5.61 -1.54
N GLY A 234 19.39 6.55 -0.67
CA GLY A 234 19.84 7.95 -0.68
C GLY A 234 18.74 8.91 -1.10
N ASP A 235 18.83 10.18 -0.69
CA ASP A 235 17.76 11.19 -0.87
C ASP A 235 17.40 11.46 -2.33
N ASN A 236 18.33 11.27 -3.27
CA ASN A 236 18.16 11.48 -4.71
C ASN A 236 17.92 10.18 -5.50
N PHE A 237 17.39 9.13 -4.85
CA PHE A 237 17.20 7.81 -5.47
C PHE A 237 16.35 7.82 -6.76
N ASP A 238 15.46 8.81 -6.90
CA ASP A 238 14.56 8.98 -8.05
C ASP A 238 15.28 9.52 -9.29
N GLU A 239 16.36 10.26 -9.09
CA GLU A 239 17.20 10.85 -10.15
C GLU A 239 18.43 10.00 -10.50
N MET A 240 18.76 9.01 -9.66
CA MET A 240 19.92 8.13 -9.86
C MET A 240 19.86 7.40 -11.20
N THR A 241 21.02 7.23 -11.84
CA THR A 241 21.23 6.27 -12.92
C THR A 241 21.11 4.83 -12.44
N ASP A 242 20.94 3.89 -13.36
CA ASP A 242 20.91 2.46 -13.03
C ASP A 242 22.23 1.99 -12.35
N ALA A 243 23.37 2.56 -12.75
CA ALA A 243 24.66 2.29 -12.12
C ALA A 243 24.74 2.80 -10.68
N GLU A 244 24.17 3.96 -10.39
CA GLU A 244 24.07 4.52 -9.03
C GLU A 244 23.15 3.69 -8.15
N LEU A 245 21.98 3.28 -8.66
CA LEU A 245 21.08 2.39 -7.92
C LEU A 245 21.71 1.03 -7.62
N MET A 246 22.44 0.45 -8.58
CA MET A 246 23.20 -0.79 -8.34
C MET A 246 24.25 -0.61 -7.24
N ARG A 247 24.95 0.54 -7.21
CA ARG A 247 25.92 0.85 -6.14
C ARG A 247 25.24 1.02 -4.79
N ALA A 248 24.12 1.74 -4.72
CA ALA A 248 23.36 1.92 -3.48
C ALA A 248 22.84 0.57 -2.93
N TYR A 249 22.34 -0.30 -3.81
CA TYR A 249 21.90 -1.65 -3.45
C TYR A 249 23.04 -2.53 -2.91
N LYS A 250 24.18 -2.54 -3.60
CA LYS A 250 25.38 -3.24 -3.13
C LYS A 250 25.82 -2.72 -1.77
N LEU A 251 25.89 -1.39 -1.60
CA LEU A 251 26.27 -0.76 -0.34
C LEU A 251 25.34 -1.17 0.81
N TRP A 252 24.02 -1.25 0.58
CA TRP A 252 23.08 -1.77 1.58
C TRP A 252 23.40 -3.22 1.96
N ASN A 253 23.59 -4.09 0.98
CA ASN A 253 23.88 -5.51 1.23
C ASN A 253 25.21 -5.66 1.99
N ASP A 254 26.25 -4.95 1.58
CA ASP A 254 27.58 -4.98 2.20
C ASP A 254 27.50 -4.50 3.66
N GLN A 255 26.70 -3.46 3.94
CA GLN A 255 26.45 -3.00 5.31
C GLN A 255 25.76 -4.06 6.17
N VAL A 256 24.74 -4.75 5.63
CA VAL A 256 24.06 -5.84 6.36
C VAL A 256 25.05 -6.97 6.63
N ILE A 257 25.81 -7.40 5.63
CA ILE A 257 26.80 -8.49 5.77
C ILE A 257 27.87 -8.14 6.80
N ALA A 258 28.36 -6.89 6.80
CA ALA A 258 29.37 -6.44 7.76
C ALA A 258 28.82 -6.28 9.19
N THR A 259 27.52 -6.00 9.34
CA THR A 259 26.92 -5.71 10.66
C THR A 259 26.41 -6.96 11.37
N VAL A 260 25.87 -7.93 10.63
CA VAL A 260 25.22 -9.10 11.22
C VAL A 260 26.24 -10.21 11.50
N PRO A 261 26.29 -10.78 12.73
CA PRO A 261 27.13 -11.93 13.03
C PRO A 261 26.86 -13.09 12.06
N GLN A 262 27.92 -13.72 11.55
CA GLN A 262 27.84 -14.72 10.49
C GLN A 262 26.98 -15.95 10.87
N ASP A 263 26.99 -16.34 12.14
CA ASP A 263 26.17 -17.42 12.70
C ASP A 263 24.67 -17.07 12.77
N ARG A 264 24.33 -15.78 12.72
CA ARG A 264 22.96 -15.26 12.69
C ARG A 264 22.50 -14.82 11.30
N LEU A 265 23.34 -14.90 10.27
CA LEU A 265 23.02 -14.39 8.93
C LEU A 265 22.88 -15.51 7.90
N LEU A 266 21.79 -15.46 7.12
CA LEU A 266 21.68 -16.17 5.86
C LEU A 266 21.60 -15.18 4.71
N ILE A 267 22.57 -15.23 3.79
CA ILE A 267 22.47 -14.59 2.49
C ILE A 267 21.70 -15.54 1.57
N PHE A 268 20.54 -15.10 1.08
CA PHE A 268 19.57 -16.00 0.45
C PHE A 268 19.12 -15.47 -0.91
N ASN A 269 19.31 -16.27 -1.96
CA ASN A 269 18.60 -16.07 -3.22
C ASN A 269 17.40 -17.04 -3.24
N VAL A 270 16.19 -16.51 -3.41
CA VAL A 270 14.95 -17.31 -3.39
C VAL A 270 14.90 -18.43 -4.43
N GLN A 271 15.74 -18.37 -5.48
CA GLN A 271 15.89 -19.45 -6.46
C GLN A 271 16.57 -20.71 -5.88
N GLN A 272 17.28 -20.58 -4.76
CA GLN A 272 17.90 -21.72 -4.06
C GLN A 272 16.86 -22.61 -3.36
N GLY A 273 15.63 -22.12 -3.17
CA GLY A 273 14.52 -22.91 -2.63
C GLY A 273 14.65 -23.25 -1.15
N TRP A 274 14.07 -24.40 -0.76
CA TRP A 274 13.86 -24.75 0.65
C TRP A 274 15.13 -25.11 1.42
N GLU A 275 16.11 -25.74 0.79
CA GLU A 275 17.21 -26.40 1.49
C GLU A 275 18.06 -25.45 2.36
N PRO A 276 18.66 -24.37 1.83
CA PRO A 276 19.46 -23.47 2.67
C PRO A 276 18.61 -22.77 3.73
N LEU A 277 17.35 -22.43 3.41
CA LEU A 277 16.43 -21.78 4.33
C LEU A 277 16.08 -22.70 5.52
N CYS A 278 15.69 -23.95 5.26
CA CYS A 278 15.32 -24.91 6.29
C CYS A 278 16.52 -25.26 7.18
N LYS A 279 17.69 -25.49 6.57
CA LYS A 279 18.95 -25.77 7.29
C LYS A 279 19.31 -24.61 8.22
N PHE A 280 19.29 -23.39 7.72
CA PHE A 280 19.62 -22.21 8.51
C PHE A 280 18.64 -22.00 9.66
N LEU A 281 17.34 -22.17 9.42
CA LEU A 281 16.31 -21.97 10.44
C LEU A 281 16.20 -23.15 11.42
N GLY A 282 16.77 -24.32 11.10
CA GLY A 282 16.59 -25.54 11.89
C GLY A 282 15.16 -26.06 11.83
N LYS A 283 14.47 -25.83 10.71
CA LYS A 283 13.07 -26.25 10.49
C LYS A 283 13.01 -27.44 9.54
N PRO A 284 12.09 -28.39 9.74
CA PRO A 284 11.88 -29.46 8.78
C PRO A 284 11.42 -28.87 7.45
N ARG A 285 11.91 -29.44 6.35
CA ARG A 285 11.40 -29.10 5.02
C ARG A 285 9.90 -29.43 4.96
N PRO A 286 9.07 -28.59 4.31
CA PRO A 286 7.67 -28.92 4.04
C PRO A 286 7.54 -30.22 3.24
N ALA A 287 6.32 -30.75 3.13
CA ALA A 287 6.03 -31.94 2.31
C ALA A 287 6.70 -31.86 0.94
N LYS A 288 7.21 -32.99 0.42
CA LYS A 288 7.98 -33.02 -0.83
C LYS A 288 7.23 -32.42 -2.04
N THR A 289 5.89 -32.43 -2.00
CA THR A 289 5.00 -31.85 -3.01
C THR A 289 4.92 -30.32 -2.96
N THR A 290 5.30 -29.69 -1.86
CA THR A 290 5.26 -28.24 -1.69
C THR A 290 6.48 -27.59 -2.36
N THR A 291 6.28 -27.03 -3.56
CA THR A 291 7.30 -26.25 -4.24
C THR A 291 7.61 -24.96 -3.49
N PHE A 292 8.83 -24.46 -3.60
CA PHE A 292 9.18 -23.16 -3.02
C PHE A 292 8.31 -22.04 -3.65
N PRO A 293 7.78 -21.08 -2.87
CA PRO A 293 6.94 -20.03 -3.42
C PRO A 293 7.70 -19.16 -4.44
N HIS A 294 7.14 -18.99 -5.63
CA HIS A 294 7.64 -18.05 -6.65
C HIS A 294 6.56 -16.99 -6.94
N LEU A 295 6.41 -16.07 -5.98
CA LEU A 295 5.36 -15.06 -5.96
C LEU A 295 5.90 -13.70 -6.40
N ASN A 296 4.99 -12.75 -6.56
CA ASN A 296 5.33 -11.34 -6.77
C ASN A 296 6.16 -11.12 -8.05
N LYS A 297 5.75 -11.81 -9.13
CA LYS A 297 6.34 -11.63 -10.46
C LYS A 297 6.21 -10.17 -10.87
N ARG A 298 7.22 -9.70 -11.60
CA ARG A 298 7.35 -8.32 -12.06
C ARG A 298 6.10 -7.80 -12.78
N ALA A 299 5.56 -8.60 -13.70
CA ALA A 299 4.35 -8.27 -14.46
C ALA A 299 3.12 -8.09 -13.56
N ASP A 300 2.97 -8.89 -12.50
CA ASP A 300 1.83 -8.79 -11.59
C ASP A 300 1.89 -7.51 -10.77
N MET A 301 3.09 -7.10 -10.33
CA MET A 301 3.25 -5.82 -9.64
C MET A 301 3.11 -4.62 -10.55
N ALA A 302 3.60 -4.70 -11.79
CA ALA A 302 3.37 -3.66 -12.77
C ALA A 302 1.85 -3.42 -12.93
N LYS A 303 1.04 -4.48 -13.00
CA LYS A 303 -0.43 -4.36 -13.01
C LYS A 303 -0.97 -3.65 -11.79
N VAL A 304 -0.53 -4.03 -10.57
CA VAL A 304 -0.95 -3.34 -9.33
C VAL A 304 -0.64 -1.85 -9.40
N VAL A 305 0.60 -1.49 -9.74
CA VAL A 305 1.04 -0.08 -9.84
C VAL A 305 0.24 0.68 -10.90
N THR A 306 0.06 0.10 -12.08
CA THR A 306 -0.75 0.72 -13.14
C THR A 306 -2.21 0.86 -12.75
N GLY A 307 -2.78 -0.07 -11.99
CA GLY A 307 -4.17 0.00 -11.53
C GLY A 307 -4.39 1.17 -10.57
N PHE A 308 -3.43 1.44 -9.69
CA PHE A 308 -3.45 2.63 -8.83
C PHE A 308 -3.48 3.91 -9.64
N SER A 309 -2.51 4.08 -10.56
CA SER A 309 -2.39 5.33 -11.33
C SER A 309 -3.54 5.50 -12.35
N GLN A 310 -4.05 4.40 -12.91
CA GLN A 310 -5.23 4.45 -13.78
C GLN A 310 -6.46 4.92 -13.01
N MET A 311 -6.70 4.40 -11.80
CA MET A 311 -7.86 4.80 -11.00
C MET A 311 -7.81 6.29 -10.64
N GLY A 312 -6.64 6.81 -10.25
CA GLY A 312 -6.46 8.24 -10.01
C GLY A 312 -6.81 9.09 -11.24
N ARG A 313 -6.27 8.73 -12.41
CA ARG A 313 -6.59 9.41 -13.68
C ARG A 313 -8.07 9.31 -14.07
N TRP A 314 -8.74 8.21 -13.77
CA TRP A 314 -10.18 8.06 -13.97
C TRP A 314 -10.97 9.02 -13.09
N ILE A 315 -10.60 9.16 -11.82
CA ILE A 315 -11.19 10.13 -10.90
C ILE A 315 -11.00 11.56 -11.41
N ASP A 316 -9.80 11.91 -11.86
CA ASP A 316 -9.53 13.24 -12.43
C ASP A 316 -10.42 13.53 -13.64
N ARG A 317 -10.55 12.57 -14.58
CA ARG A 317 -11.39 12.72 -15.77
C ARG A 317 -12.85 12.92 -15.40
N LEU A 318 -13.38 12.14 -14.46
CA LEU A 318 -14.75 12.28 -13.98
C LEU A 318 -14.97 13.65 -13.32
N PHE A 319 -14.00 14.12 -12.52
CA PHE A 319 -14.06 15.43 -11.90
C PHE A 319 -14.07 16.55 -12.96
N ILE A 320 -13.20 16.50 -13.96
CA ILE A 320 -13.16 17.48 -15.06
C ILE A 320 -14.47 17.52 -15.83
N LEU A 321 -15.02 16.35 -16.21
CA LEU A 321 -16.29 16.25 -16.92
C LEU A 321 -17.45 16.82 -16.10
N PHE A 322 -17.47 16.53 -14.80
CA PHE A 322 -18.48 17.06 -13.88
C PHE A 322 -18.38 18.59 -13.73
N SER A 323 -17.18 19.13 -13.52
CA SER A 323 -16.95 20.58 -13.44
C SER A 323 -17.34 21.30 -14.73
N PHE A 324 -17.03 20.71 -15.89
CA PHE A 324 -17.43 21.26 -17.19
C PHE A 324 -18.96 21.27 -17.35
N GLY A 325 -19.64 20.18 -16.97
CA GLY A 325 -21.10 20.13 -16.98
C GLY A 325 -21.74 21.19 -16.09
N LEU A 326 -21.22 21.40 -14.87
CA LEU A 326 -21.70 22.47 -13.97
C LEU A 326 -21.47 23.87 -14.54
N LEU A 327 -20.35 24.09 -15.23
CA LEU A 327 -20.08 25.36 -15.89
C LEU A 327 -21.09 25.60 -17.02
N CYS A 328 -21.34 24.60 -17.87
CA CYS A 328 -22.31 24.69 -18.95
C CYS A 328 -23.73 24.96 -18.42
N THR A 329 -24.17 24.25 -17.37
CA THR A 329 -25.51 24.49 -16.79
C THR A 329 -25.60 25.88 -16.17
N PHE A 330 -24.56 26.34 -15.46
CA PHE A 330 -24.52 27.69 -14.93
C PHE A 330 -24.60 28.75 -16.05
N THR A 331 -23.85 28.59 -17.14
CA THR A 331 -23.91 29.49 -18.30
C THR A 331 -25.28 29.48 -18.97
N ILE A 332 -25.92 28.31 -19.13
CA ILE A 332 -27.27 28.23 -19.70
C ILE A 332 -28.27 28.96 -18.81
N LEU A 333 -28.19 28.79 -17.49
CA LEU A 333 -29.08 29.46 -16.54
C LEU A 333 -28.89 30.98 -16.53
N THR A 334 -27.64 31.47 -16.56
CA THR A 334 -27.38 32.91 -16.60
C THR A 334 -27.81 33.55 -17.91
N VAL A 335 -27.54 32.91 -19.05
CA VAL A 335 -28.03 33.38 -20.37
C VAL A 335 -29.56 33.38 -20.39
N SER A 336 -30.22 32.34 -19.86
CA SER A 336 -31.69 32.28 -19.80
C SER A 336 -32.30 33.38 -18.92
N GLN A 337 -31.59 33.84 -17.88
CA GLN A 337 -32.02 34.96 -17.03
C GLN A 337 -31.78 36.32 -17.70
N VAL A 338 -30.70 36.48 -18.46
CA VAL A 338 -30.36 37.73 -19.17
C VAL A 338 -31.21 37.91 -20.43
N TYR A 339 -31.52 36.83 -21.14
CA TYR A 339 -32.31 36.81 -22.38
C TYR A 339 -33.73 36.25 -22.16
N GLY A 340 -34.27 36.38 -20.94
CA GLY A 340 -35.67 36.11 -20.66
C GLY A 340 -36.58 36.82 -21.67
N PRO A 341 -37.74 36.22 -22.03
CA PRO A 341 -38.47 36.55 -23.26
C PRO A 341 -38.72 38.05 -23.42
N PRO A 342 -38.44 38.64 -24.60
CA PRO A 342 -38.72 40.04 -24.84
C PRO A 342 -40.24 40.22 -24.92
N PHE A 343 -40.79 41.05 -24.04
CA PHE A 343 -42.09 41.71 -24.15
C PHE A 343 -43.35 40.87 -24.47
N GLY A 344 -44.29 40.89 -23.52
CA GLY A 344 -45.68 41.26 -23.82
C GLY A 344 -46.65 40.12 -24.12
N TYR A 345 -47.34 39.64 -23.07
CA TYR A 345 -48.77 39.35 -23.20
C TYR A 345 -49.51 40.13 -22.13
N ARG A 346 -49.81 41.40 -22.45
CA ARG A 346 -50.80 42.17 -21.70
C ARG A 346 -52.14 41.51 -22.02
N ARG A 347 -52.71 40.79 -21.05
CA ARG A 347 -54.06 40.24 -21.14
C ARG A 347 -55.00 41.45 -21.01
N GLU A 348 -55.57 41.92 -22.12
CA GLU A 348 -56.70 42.83 -22.09
C GLU A 348 -57.95 42.02 -21.72
N GLU A 349 -58.49 42.31 -20.54
CA GLU A 349 -59.89 42.08 -20.17
C GLU A 349 -60.45 43.36 -19.56
#